data_AF-A0ABD5T1T9-F1
#
_entry.id   AF-A0ABD5T1T9-F1
#
_cell.length_a   1.000
_cell.length_b   1.000
_cell.length_c   1.000
_cell.angle_alpha   90.00
_cell.angle_beta   90.00
_cell.angle_gamma   90.00
#
_symmetry.space_group_name_H-M   'P 1'
#
loop_
_entity.id
_entity.type
_entity.pdbx_description
1 polymer ?
#
loop_
_entity_poly.entity_id
_entity_poly.type
_entity_poly.pdbx_seq_one_letter_code
_entity_poly.pdbx_strand_id
1 'polypeptide(L)'
;MTSVKEFCVDEPATADATGRGRFVFTDAYSVFDWGQMPDAIPHKGASLCTMGAFNFERLEDEGIATHYRGVVDPNGAGRSEDGSDDGDGDEPAVVPLDEATAPPTEMAIDLTQVPDLPYEGPNAGYDYDAFHEAGGDNYLVPLEVVFRNRVPVGSSLRRRAAPSDFGLDAIAGPDG
;
A
#
# COMPACT_ATOMS: atom_id res chain seq x y z
N MET A 1 0.24 0.69 -18.31
CA MET A 1 0.44 0.69 -16.85
C MET A 1 -0.96 0.67 -16.24
N THR A 2 -1.32 -0.35 -15.46
CA THR A 2 -2.68 -0.51 -14.88
C THR A 2 -2.82 0.16 -13.51
N SER A 3 -1.70 0.47 -12.86
CA SER A 3 -1.73 1.17 -11.57
C SER A 3 -2.07 2.65 -11.77
N VAL A 4 -2.98 3.15 -10.93
CA VAL A 4 -3.35 4.57 -10.81
C VAL A 4 -2.54 5.29 -9.73
N LYS A 5 -1.58 4.59 -9.15
CA LYS A 5 -0.65 5.05 -8.12
C LYS A 5 0.76 4.83 -8.63
N GLU A 6 1.58 5.86 -8.55
CA GLU A 6 3.00 5.74 -8.89
C GLU A 6 3.77 5.40 -7.61
N PHE A 7 4.93 4.77 -7.80
CA PHE A 7 5.77 4.30 -6.71
C PHE A 7 7.20 4.75 -6.97
N CYS A 8 7.72 5.53 -6.03
CA CYS A 8 9.08 6.07 -6.06
C CYS A 8 9.92 5.33 -5.02
N VAL A 9 11.10 4.89 -5.42
CA VAL A 9 12.11 4.32 -4.52
C VAL A 9 13.18 5.38 -4.35
N ASP A 10 13.32 5.87 -3.12
CA ASP A 10 14.36 6.84 -2.74
C ASP A 10 15.62 6.08 -2.31
N GLU A 11 15.42 5.09 -1.44
CA GLU A 11 16.46 4.17 -0.98
C GLU A 11 15.94 2.73 -1.10
N PRO A 12 16.64 1.82 -1.80
CA PRO A 12 16.22 0.43 -1.89
C PRO A 12 16.38 -0.28 -0.55
N ALA A 13 15.52 -1.27 -0.28
CA ALA A 13 15.69 -2.15 0.87
C ALA A 13 16.94 -3.05 0.69
N THR A 14 17.56 -3.41 1.81
CA THR A 14 18.65 -4.38 1.88
C THR A 14 18.21 -5.63 2.63
N ALA A 15 19.10 -6.62 2.72
CA ALA A 15 18.85 -7.84 3.47
C ALA A 15 18.65 -7.62 4.98
N ASP A 16 19.16 -6.50 5.50
CA ASP A 16 19.25 -6.20 6.93
C ASP A 16 18.54 -4.89 7.34
N ALA A 17 18.04 -4.10 6.37
CA ALA A 17 17.35 -2.85 6.65
C ALA A 17 16.22 -2.57 5.65
N THR A 18 15.18 -1.88 6.11
CA THR A 18 14.15 -1.34 5.23
C THR A 18 14.72 -0.21 4.38
N GLY A 19 14.21 -0.08 3.16
CA GLY A 19 14.46 1.06 2.29
C GLY A 19 13.45 2.18 2.56
N ARG A 20 13.51 3.23 1.73
CA ARG A 20 12.62 4.39 1.78
C ARG A 20 12.00 4.63 0.41
N GLY A 21 10.71 4.93 0.41
CA GLY A 21 10.02 5.27 -0.82
C GLY A 21 8.76 6.08 -0.57
N ARG A 22 8.10 6.43 -1.67
CA ARG A 22 6.87 7.21 -1.66
C ARG A 22 5.83 6.61 -2.58
N PHE A 23 4.59 6.64 -2.13
CA PHE A 23 3.43 6.46 -2.99
C PHE A 23 2.94 7.81 -3.49
N VAL A 24 2.83 7.98 -4.81
CA VAL A 24 2.22 9.16 -5.42
C VAL A 24 0.80 8.82 -5.85
N PHE A 25 -0.18 9.42 -5.19
CA PHE A 25 -1.59 9.21 -5.44
C PHE A 25 -2.08 10.17 -6.54
N THR A 26 -2.42 9.61 -7.70
CA THR A 26 -2.88 10.39 -8.84
C THR A 26 -4.41 10.49 -8.92
N ASP A 27 -4.88 11.45 -9.71
CA ASP A 27 -6.29 11.61 -10.07
C ASP A 27 -6.77 10.62 -11.14
N ALA A 28 -5.87 9.76 -11.65
CA ALA A 28 -6.24 8.69 -12.57
C ALA A 28 -7.12 7.64 -11.88
N TYR A 29 -7.98 6.99 -12.64
CA TYR A 29 -8.79 5.87 -12.16
C TYR A 29 -8.84 4.75 -13.20
N SER A 30 -9.17 3.55 -12.76
CA SER A 30 -9.38 2.38 -13.61
C SER A 30 -10.70 1.73 -13.26
N VAL A 31 -11.35 1.14 -14.25
CA VAL A 31 -12.57 0.35 -14.09
C VAL A 31 -12.37 -0.97 -14.84
N PHE A 32 -12.78 -2.09 -14.24
CA PHE A 32 -12.68 -3.43 -14.83
C PHE A 32 -11.26 -3.84 -15.29
N ASP A 33 -10.22 -3.34 -14.63
CA ASP A 33 -8.81 -3.59 -14.97
C ASP A 33 -8.43 -3.20 -16.41
N TRP A 34 -9.19 -2.30 -17.05
CA TRP A 34 -8.93 -1.80 -18.41
C TRP A 34 -7.69 -0.89 -18.52
N GLY A 35 -7.00 -0.65 -17.41
CA GLY A 35 -5.96 0.36 -17.30
C GLY A 35 -6.52 1.74 -17.00
N GLN A 36 -5.68 2.75 -17.14
CA GLN A 36 -6.02 4.13 -16.83
C GLN A 36 -7.07 4.68 -17.80
N MET A 37 -8.12 5.29 -17.24
CA MET A 37 -9.15 6.00 -18.00
C MET A 37 -8.59 7.33 -18.57
N PRO A 38 -9.12 7.80 -19.72
CA PRO A 38 -8.62 9.01 -20.37
C PRO A 38 -8.92 10.29 -19.56
N ASP A 39 -10.00 10.29 -18.78
CA ASP A 39 -10.38 11.39 -17.91
C ASP A 39 -9.77 11.21 -16.51
N ALA A 40 -9.56 12.32 -15.81
CA ALA A 40 -9.16 12.34 -14.40
C ALA A 40 -10.38 12.61 -13.51
N ILE A 41 -10.35 12.12 -12.26
CA ILE A 41 -11.29 12.52 -11.21
C ILE A 41 -10.57 13.56 -10.34
N PRO A 42 -10.92 14.85 -10.42
CA PRO A 42 -10.21 15.90 -9.69
C PRO A 42 -10.12 15.62 -8.19
N HIS A 43 -8.93 15.79 -7.62
CA HIS A 43 -8.63 15.63 -6.20
C HIS A 43 -8.80 14.20 -5.64
N LYS A 44 -8.99 13.19 -6.50
CA LYS A 44 -9.04 11.79 -6.08
C LYS A 44 -7.74 11.38 -5.40
N GLY A 45 -6.60 11.76 -5.98
CA GLY A 45 -5.28 11.43 -5.45
C GLY A 45 -5.13 11.93 -4.02
N ALA A 46 -5.38 13.23 -3.81
CA ALA A 46 -5.31 13.86 -2.51
C ALA A 46 -6.29 13.24 -1.49
N SER A 47 -7.52 12.95 -1.92
CA SER A 47 -8.54 12.32 -1.07
C SER A 47 -8.11 10.92 -0.60
N LEU A 48 -7.54 10.12 -1.50
CA LEU A 48 -7.09 8.75 -1.19
C LEU A 48 -5.82 8.74 -0.35
N CYS A 49 -4.88 9.66 -0.59
CA CYS A 49 -3.70 9.82 0.25
C CYS A 49 -4.10 10.20 1.68
N THR A 50 -4.96 11.21 1.84
CA THR A 50 -5.51 11.65 3.13
C THR A 50 -6.21 10.50 3.87
N MET A 51 -7.08 9.76 3.18
CA MET A 51 -7.78 8.62 3.76
C MET A 51 -6.82 7.49 4.16
N GLY A 52 -5.79 7.24 3.35
CA GLY A 52 -4.75 6.25 3.65
C GLY A 52 -3.96 6.63 4.90
N ALA A 53 -3.44 7.86 4.93
CA ALA A 53 -2.68 8.40 6.06
C ALA A 53 -3.49 8.35 7.37
N PHE A 54 -4.73 8.82 7.33
CA PHE A 54 -5.64 8.75 8.49
C PHE A 54 -5.81 7.32 9.02
N ASN A 55 -5.96 6.32 8.14
CA ASN A 55 -6.10 4.94 8.58
C ASN A 55 -4.80 4.37 9.15
N PHE A 56 -3.64 4.72 8.58
CA PHE A 56 -2.34 4.29 9.12
C PHE A 56 -2.08 4.88 10.50
N GLU A 57 -2.29 6.18 10.69
CA GLU A 57 -2.12 6.82 12.00
C GLU A 57 -3.06 6.22 13.06
N ARG A 58 -4.29 5.87 12.69
CA ARG A 58 -5.19 5.13 13.59
C ARG A 58 -4.70 3.73 13.95
N LEU A 59 -4.02 3.03 13.04
CA LEU A 59 -3.45 1.72 13.34
C LEU A 59 -2.26 1.86 14.31
N GLU A 60 -1.44 2.89 14.13
CA GLU A 60 -0.31 3.21 15.00
C GLU A 60 -0.76 3.63 16.41
N ASP A 61 -1.83 4.43 16.52
CA ASP A 61 -2.48 4.76 17.79
C ASP A 61 -2.94 3.52 18.57
N GLU A 62 -3.31 2.45 17.85
CA GLU A 62 -3.70 1.15 18.43
C GLU A 62 -2.49 0.20 18.62
N GLY A 63 -1.26 0.69 18.39
CA GLY A 63 -0.01 -0.06 18.58
C GLY A 63 0.31 -1.07 17.48
N ILE A 64 -0.33 -0.96 16.31
CA ILE A 64 -0.06 -1.81 15.16
C ILE A 64 1.05 -1.19 14.34
N ALA A 65 2.17 -1.90 14.19
CA ALA A 65 3.28 -1.45 13.36
C ALA A 65 2.87 -1.35 11.88
N THR A 66 3.26 -0.26 11.24
CA THR A 66 2.99 0.00 9.82
C THR A 66 4.27 0.43 9.11
N HIS A 67 4.23 0.46 7.77
CA HIS A 67 5.32 1.04 6.99
C HIS A 67 5.16 2.56 6.80
N TYR A 68 4.09 3.18 7.30
CA TYR A 68 3.82 4.59 7.08
C TYR A 68 4.81 5.46 7.86
N ARG A 69 5.30 6.52 7.23
CA ARG A 69 6.23 7.48 7.85
C ARG A 69 5.69 8.90 7.94
N GLY A 70 4.52 9.16 7.34
CA GLY A 70 3.95 10.49 7.20
C GLY A 70 3.52 10.80 5.77
N VAL A 71 2.97 11.99 5.59
CA VAL A 71 2.64 12.58 4.28
C VAL A 71 3.63 13.66 3.91
N VAL A 72 3.86 13.86 2.62
CA VAL A 72 4.67 14.98 2.15
C VAL A 72 3.80 16.23 2.13
N ASP A 73 4.18 17.28 2.87
CA ASP A 73 3.47 18.56 2.85
C ASP A 73 3.68 19.25 1.49
N PRO A 74 2.62 19.47 0.68
CA PRO A 74 2.77 20.11 -0.63
C PRO A 74 3.35 21.52 -0.59
N ASN A 75 3.26 22.22 0.56
CA ASN A 75 3.86 23.55 0.73
C ASN A 75 5.08 23.54 1.67
N GLY A 76 5.51 22.37 2.15
CA GLY A 76 6.61 22.24 3.09
C GLY A 76 7.96 22.32 2.37
N ALA A 77 8.78 23.32 2.71
CA ALA A 77 10.20 23.29 2.36
C ALA A 77 10.89 22.23 3.22
N GLY A 78 11.66 21.34 2.60
CA GLY A 78 12.37 20.25 3.26
C GLY A 78 13.08 20.67 4.54
N ARG A 79 12.71 20.04 5.66
CA ARG A 79 13.45 20.17 6.92
C ARG A 79 14.19 18.86 7.15
N SER A 80 15.52 18.92 7.19
CA SER A 80 16.31 17.81 7.72
C SER A 80 15.97 17.59 9.20
N GLU A 81 15.74 16.34 9.60
CA GLU A 81 15.36 15.97 10.97
C GLU A 81 16.50 16.20 11.99
N ASP A 82 17.74 16.42 11.53
CA ASP A 82 18.93 16.61 12.37
C ASP A 82 19.45 18.06 12.42
N GLY A 83 18.87 18.99 11.65
CA GLY A 83 19.33 20.37 11.58
C GLY A 83 20.78 20.53 11.11
N SER A 84 21.42 19.49 10.57
CA SER A 84 22.71 19.61 9.89
C SER A 84 22.46 19.98 8.43
N ASP A 85 22.97 21.15 8.07
CA ASP A 85 23.06 21.68 6.71
C ASP A 85 24.27 21.07 6.00
N ASP A 86 24.28 19.74 5.86
CA ASP A 86 25.32 19.00 5.14
C ASP A 86 24.69 18.32 3.90
N GLY A 87 24.25 19.16 2.96
CA GLY A 87 24.32 18.93 1.51
C GLY A 87 23.63 17.70 0.90
N ASP A 88 22.33 17.79 0.66
CA ASP A 88 21.73 17.78 -0.70
C ASP A 88 20.29 18.31 -0.55
N GLY A 89 20.05 19.54 -1.01
CA GLY A 89 18.81 20.26 -0.72
C GLY A 89 17.60 19.70 -1.48
N ASP A 90 16.42 19.83 -0.86
CA ASP A 90 15.07 19.69 -1.44
C ASP A 90 14.34 18.33 -1.25
N GLU A 91 14.71 17.50 -0.26
CA GLU A 91 13.81 16.40 0.19
C GLU A 91 12.56 17.00 0.86
N PRO A 92 11.35 16.77 0.34
CA PRO A 92 10.17 17.48 0.80
C PRO A 92 9.75 16.99 2.19
N ALA A 93 9.26 17.91 3.03
CA ALA A 93 9.03 17.64 4.44
C ALA A 93 7.95 16.56 4.64
N VAL A 94 8.34 15.45 5.26
CA VAL A 94 7.41 14.39 5.72
C VAL A 94 6.89 14.78 7.10
N VAL A 95 5.57 14.89 7.22
CA VAL A 95 4.88 15.35 8.42
C VAL A 95 3.69 14.45 8.77
N PRO A 96 3.22 14.43 10.02
CA PRO A 96 1.92 13.88 10.38
C PRO A 96 0.79 14.53 9.57
N LEU A 97 -0.31 13.80 9.34
CA LEU A 97 -1.40 14.28 8.50
C LEU A 97 -2.03 15.60 9.01
N ASP A 98 -2.12 15.79 10.33
CA ASP A 98 -2.70 16.99 10.94
C ASP A 98 -1.79 18.23 10.87
N GLU A 99 -0.50 18.03 10.56
CA GLU A 99 0.48 19.08 10.33
C GLU A 99 0.58 19.50 8.86
N ALA A 100 0.07 18.70 7.92
CA ALA A 100 0.08 19.02 6.49
C ALA A 100 -0.72 20.29 6.18
N THR A 101 -0.11 21.24 5.48
CA THR A 101 -0.72 22.56 5.22
C THR A 101 -1.65 22.60 4.00
N ALA A 102 -1.63 21.55 3.19
CA ALA A 102 -2.53 21.33 2.07
C ALA A 102 -2.81 19.82 1.89
N PRO A 103 -3.89 19.44 1.16
CA PRO A 103 -4.22 18.03 0.92
C PRO A 103 -3.04 17.30 0.25
N PRO A 104 -2.42 16.31 0.92
CA PRO A 104 -1.22 15.66 0.42
C PRO A 104 -1.54 14.72 -0.73
N THR A 105 -0.64 14.60 -1.71
CA THR A 105 -0.73 13.58 -2.78
C THR A 105 0.35 12.51 -2.67
N GLU A 106 1.29 12.66 -1.73
CA GLU A 106 2.39 11.74 -1.53
C GLU A 106 2.44 11.24 -0.08
N MET A 107 2.77 9.96 0.07
CA MET A 107 2.87 9.27 1.34
C MET A 107 4.24 8.59 1.42
N ALA A 108 5.01 8.94 2.44
CA ALA A 108 6.30 8.33 2.71
C ALA A 108 6.12 6.98 3.42
N ILE A 109 6.90 5.99 2.99
CA ILE A 109 6.83 4.63 3.52
C ILE A 109 8.21 4.00 3.68
N ASP A 110 8.31 3.05 4.59
CA ASP A 110 9.38 2.06 4.64
C ASP A 110 9.18 0.97 3.58
N LEU A 111 10.26 0.59 2.92
CA LEU A 111 10.26 -0.45 1.90
C LEU A 111 10.85 -1.73 2.45
N THR A 112 10.17 -2.84 2.22
CA THR A 112 10.70 -4.18 2.45
C THR A 112 11.22 -4.77 1.14
N GLN A 113 11.99 -5.84 1.25
CA GLN A 113 12.41 -6.63 0.10
C GLN A 113 11.21 -7.24 -0.63
N VAL A 114 11.35 -7.41 -1.94
CA VAL A 114 10.41 -8.15 -2.78
C VAL A 114 11.23 -9.18 -3.57
N PRO A 115 11.52 -10.34 -2.96
CA PRO A 115 12.26 -11.40 -3.63
C PRO A 115 11.53 -11.90 -4.87
N ASP A 116 12.27 -12.52 -5.79
CA ASP A 116 11.63 -13.27 -6.87
C ASP A 116 10.88 -14.47 -6.27
N LEU A 117 9.65 -14.72 -6.75
CA LEU A 117 8.88 -15.91 -6.41
C LEU A 117 9.04 -16.94 -7.54
N PRO A 118 9.94 -17.92 -7.42
CA PRO A 118 10.23 -18.85 -8.51
C PRO A 118 9.02 -19.73 -8.79
N TYR A 119 8.77 -20.02 -10.07
CA TYR A 119 7.74 -20.95 -10.50
C TYR A 119 8.38 -22.16 -11.17
N GLU A 120 8.20 -23.33 -10.57
CA GLU A 120 8.83 -24.58 -11.00
C GLU A 120 7.94 -25.42 -11.94
N GLY A 121 6.85 -24.85 -12.42
CA GLY A 121 5.93 -25.49 -13.36
C GLY A 121 4.63 -26.00 -12.71
N PRO A 122 3.72 -26.57 -13.52
CA PRO A 122 2.33 -26.82 -13.11
C PRO A 122 2.16 -27.89 -12.01
N ASN A 123 3.15 -28.75 -11.82
CA ASN A 123 3.08 -29.83 -10.82
C ASN A 123 3.71 -29.42 -9.48
N ALA A 124 4.79 -28.63 -9.52
CA ALA A 124 5.52 -28.18 -8.33
C ALA A 124 4.98 -26.84 -7.80
N GLY A 125 4.51 -25.96 -8.68
CA GLY A 125 3.94 -24.67 -8.32
C GLY A 125 5.00 -23.61 -8.07
N TYR A 126 4.68 -22.67 -7.18
CA TYR A 126 5.62 -21.64 -6.73
C TYR A 126 6.45 -22.15 -5.55
N ASP A 127 7.75 -21.86 -5.56
CA ASP A 127 8.66 -22.18 -4.47
C ASP A 127 8.64 -21.06 -3.42
N TYR A 128 7.71 -21.19 -2.47
CA TYR A 128 7.59 -20.26 -1.35
C TYR A 128 8.71 -20.41 -0.33
N ASP A 129 9.33 -21.59 -0.21
CA ASP A 129 10.43 -21.79 0.74
C ASP A 129 11.65 -20.97 0.28
N ALA A 130 11.99 -21.05 -1.02
CA ALA A 130 13.04 -20.21 -1.60
C ALA A 130 12.71 -18.71 -1.52
N PHE A 131 11.45 -18.31 -1.74
CA PHE A 131 11.02 -16.92 -1.60
C PHE A 131 11.21 -16.39 -0.17
N HIS A 132 10.81 -17.17 0.84
CA HIS A 132 10.96 -16.78 2.25
C HIS A 132 12.43 -16.77 2.67
N GLU A 133 13.24 -17.74 2.23
CA GLU A 133 14.68 -17.79 2.51
C GLU A 133 15.40 -16.57 1.91
N ALA A 134 15.07 -16.21 0.67
CA ALA A 134 15.64 -15.04 0.02
C ALA A 134 15.21 -13.71 0.67
N GLY A 135 13.99 -13.64 1.20
CA GLY A 135 13.46 -12.44 1.86
C GLY A 135 13.98 -12.20 3.28
N GLY A 136 14.49 -13.23 3.96
CA GLY A 136 14.99 -13.11 5.33
C GLY A 136 13.94 -12.57 6.30
N ASP A 137 14.25 -11.48 7.00
CA ASP A 137 13.39 -10.94 8.06
C ASP A 137 12.55 -9.72 7.63
N ASN A 138 12.74 -9.17 6.42
CA ASN A 138 12.11 -7.91 5.98
C ASN A 138 11.58 -7.96 4.54
N TYR A 139 10.57 -8.80 4.27
CA TYR A 139 9.99 -8.94 2.93
C TYR A 139 8.46 -8.82 2.92
N LEU A 140 7.91 -8.48 1.75
CA LEU A 140 6.46 -8.51 1.55
C LEU A 140 5.95 -9.94 1.50
N VAL A 141 5.04 -10.29 2.40
CA VAL A 141 4.30 -11.56 2.34
C VAL A 141 3.46 -11.57 1.05
N PRO A 142 3.58 -12.61 0.18
CA PRO A 142 2.99 -12.60 -1.16
C PRO A 142 1.50 -13.01 -1.11
N LEU A 143 0.73 -12.33 -0.26
CA LEU A 143 -0.69 -12.58 -0.05
C LEU A 143 -1.50 -11.29 -0.14
N GLU A 144 -2.63 -11.34 -0.85
CA GLU A 144 -3.67 -10.33 -0.72
C GLU A 144 -4.55 -10.66 0.49
N VAL A 145 -4.31 -9.96 1.61
CA VAL A 145 -5.08 -10.17 2.85
C VAL A 145 -6.41 -9.42 2.80
N VAL A 146 -7.50 -10.13 2.54
CA VAL A 146 -8.84 -9.55 2.39
C VAL A 146 -9.73 -9.91 3.58
N PHE A 147 -10.18 -8.88 4.31
CA PHE A 147 -11.19 -9.03 5.36
C PHE A 147 -12.61 -8.83 4.81
N ARG A 148 -13.54 -9.70 5.22
CA ARG A 148 -14.94 -9.65 4.77
C ARG A 148 -15.87 -9.59 5.97
N ASN A 149 -16.51 -8.45 6.16
CA ASN A 149 -17.60 -8.30 7.14
C ASN A 149 -18.97 -8.69 6.56
N ARG A 150 -19.06 -8.83 5.23
CA ARG A 150 -20.25 -9.29 4.49
C ARG A 150 -19.85 -10.05 3.23
N VAL A 151 -20.71 -10.96 2.77
CA VAL A 151 -20.58 -11.70 1.50
C VAL A 151 -21.83 -11.47 0.64
N PRO A 152 -22.01 -10.29 0.03
CA PRO A 152 -23.20 -10.02 -0.79
C PRO A 152 -23.21 -10.85 -2.07
N VAL A 153 -24.34 -10.87 -2.79
CA VAL A 153 -24.53 -11.63 -4.05
C VAL A 153 -23.47 -11.33 -5.11
N GLY A 154 -22.92 -10.12 -5.14
CA GLY A 154 -21.84 -9.72 -6.06
C GLY A 154 -20.42 -10.17 -5.64
N SER A 155 -20.27 -10.86 -4.51
CA SER A 155 -18.97 -11.29 -4.00
C SER A 155 -18.28 -12.30 -4.92
N SER A 156 -17.00 -12.07 -5.22
CA SER A 156 -16.17 -12.99 -6.01
C SER A 156 -15.99 -14.37 -5.37
N LEU A 157 -16.22 -14.50 -4.06
CA LEU A 157 -16.21 -15.79 -3.36
C LEU A 157 -17.30 -16.72 -3.91
N ARG A 158 -18.52 -16.19 -4.12
CA ARG A 158 -19.72 -16.94 -4.52
C ARG A 158 -19.61 -17.57 -5.91
N ARG A 159 -18.68 -17.10 -6.74
CA ARG A 159 -18.39 -17.71 -8.05
C ARG A 159 -17.66 -19.05 -7.95
N ARG A 160 -17.05 -19.34 -6.79
CA ARG A 160 -16.13 -20.48 -6.61
C ARG A 160 -16.60 -21.46 -5.53
N ALA A 161 -17.34 -20.97 -4.53
CA ALA A 161 -17.75 -21.76 -3.38
C ALA A 161 -18.99 -21.12 -2.71
N ALA A 162 -19.72 -21.92 -1.93
CA ALA A 162 -20.79 -21.40 -1.09
C ALA A 162 -20.22 -20.77 0.20
N PRO A 163 -20.81 -19.69 0.74
CA PRO A 163 -20.38 -19.13 2.02
C PRO A 163 -20.34 -20.16 3.15
N SER A 164 -21.28 -21.12 3.14
CA SER A 164 -21.38 -22.23 4.09
C SER A 164 -20.14 -23.13 4.11
N ASP A 165 -19.44 -23.27 2.98
CA ASP A 165 -18.23 -24.10 2.87
C ASP A 165 -17.11 -23.57 3.77
N PHE A 166 -17.21 -22.30 4.17
CA PHE A 166 -16.28 -21.61 5.06
C PHE A 166 -16.96 -21.13 6.36
N GLY A 167 -18.20 -21.56 6.64
CA GLY A 167 -18.96 -21.14 7.83
C GLY A 167 -19.33 -19.65 7.84
N LEU A 168 -19.53 -19.04 6.67
CA LEU A 168 -19.79 -17.60 6.51
C LEU A 168 -21.28 -17.26 6.38
N ASP A 169 -22.19 -18.18 6.70
CA ASP A 169 -23.64 -18.00 6.54
C ASP A 169 -24.18 -16.76 7.25
N ALA A 170 -23.65 -16.44 8.43
CA ALA A 170 -24.09 -15.30 9.23
C ALA A 170 -23.82 -13.94 8.55
N ILE A 171 -22.81 -13.85 7.69
CA ILE A 171 -22.41 -12.61 6.99
C ILE A 171 -22.80 -12.61 5.51
N ALA A 172 -23.38 -13.71 5.02
CA ALA A 172 -23.87 -13.87 3.65
C ALA A 172 -25.12 -13.01 3.37
N GLY A 173 -25.89 -12.67 4.41
CA GLY A 173 -27.15 -11.95 4.31
C GLY A 173 -28.30 -12.85 3.82
N PRO A 174 -29.55 -12.37 3.85
CA PRO A 174 -30.74 -13.16 3.47
C PRO A 174 -30.86 -13.39 1.96
N ASP A 175 -30.12 -12.63 1.14
CA ASP A 175 -30.23 -12.67 -0.33
C ASP A 175 -29.45 -13.84 -0.96
N GLY A 176 -29.03 -14.81 -0.14
CA GLY A 176 -28.29 -15.99 -0.56
C GLY A 176 -26.81 -15.72 -0.58
#